data_AF-A0AAU2ZAC5-F1
#
_entry.id   AF-A0AAU2ZAC5-F1
#
_cell.length_a   1.000
_cell.length_b   1.000
_cell.length_c   1.000
_cell.angle_alpha   90.00
_cell.angle_beta   90.00
_cell.angle_gamma   90.00
#
_symmetry.space_group_name_H-M   'P 1'
#
loop_
_entity.id
_entity.type
_entity.pdbx_description
1 polymer ?
#
loop_
_entity_poly.entity_id
_entity_poly.type
_entity_poly.pdbx_seq_one_letter_code
_entity_poly.pdbx_strand_id
1 'polypeptide(L)'
;MNNTVRPGWVRADRTVRPGWVKDSALLAAVTMGIWATWCSAILLIGGRLPLLELQVVKGDILAFLLMLFIGEPIFITLAYWTTMLILLPITLLTAGRARNRS
;
A
#
# COMPACT_ATOMS: atom_id res chain seq x y z
N MET A 1 -31.63 -41.79 -16.44
CA MET A 1 -31.84 -40.40 -15.98
C MET A 1 -30.86 -40.13 -14.86
N ASN A 2 -29.82 -39.32 -15.10
CA ASN A 2 -28.78 -39.04 -14.11
C ASN A 2 -28.87 -37.57 -13.70
N ASN A 3 -29.48 -37.31 -12.54
CA ASN A 3 -29.70 -35.96 -12.03
C ASN A 3 -28.49 -35.53 -11.20
N THR A 4 -27.46 -34.99 -11.85
CA THR A 4 -26.33 -34.36 -11.13
C THR A 4 -26.80 -33.01 -10.57
N VAL A 5 -27.34 -33.05 -9.36
CA VAL A 5 -27.55 -31.85 -8.53
C VAL A 5 -26.16 -31.28 -8.23
N ARG A 6 -25.75 -30.23 -8.96
CA ARG A 6 -24.52 -29.51 -8.60
C ARG A 6 -24.74 -28.83 -7.25
N PRO A 7 -23.92 -29.08 -6.23
CA PRO A 7 -24.06 -28.41 -4.94
C PRO A 7 -23.93 -26.90 -5.13
N GLY A 8 -24.92 -26.15 -4.63
CA GLY A 8 -25.06 -24.69 -4.76
C GLY A 8 -23.96 -23.84 -4.10
N TRP A 9 -22.88 -24.47 -3.64
CA TRP A 9 -21.73 -23.84 -3.00
C TRP A 9 -20.63 -23.43 -3.99
N VAL A 10 -20.73 -23.81 -5.27
CA VAL A 10 -19.77 -23.43 -6.33
C VAL A 10 -20.13 -22.08 -6.96
N ARG A 11 -20.64 -21.14 -6.15
CA ARG A 11 -20.45 -19.71 -6.44
C ARG A 11 -19.33 -19.23 -5.54
N ALA A 12 -18.10 -19.50 -5.98
CA ALA A 12 -17.03 -18.55 -5.71
C ALA A 12 -17.45 -17.28 -6.45
N ASP A 13 -18.29 -16.46 -5.81
CA ASP A 13 -18.53 -15.09 -6.24
C ASP A 13 -17.13 -14.51 -6.36
N ARG A 14 -16.70 -14.34 -7.63
CA ARG A 14 -15.53 -13.54 -7.96
C ARG A 14 -15.87 -12.19 -7.34
N THR A 15 -15.37 -11.94 -6.15
CA THR A 15 -15.40 -10.64 -5.53
C THR A 15 -14.61 -9.77 -6.49
N VAL A 16 -15.34 -9.11 -7.38
CA VAL A 16 -14.82 -8.07 -8.24
C VAL A 16 -14.33 -7.03 -7.25
N ARG A 17 -13.04 -7.11 -6.89
CA ARG A 17 -12.43 -6.09 -6.05
C ARG A 17 -12.72 -4.78 -6.76
N PRO A 18 -13.37 -3.81 -6.11
CA PRO A 18 -13.71 -2.57 -6.77
C PRO A 18 -12.43 -1.97 -7.36
N GLY A 19 -12.42 -1.63 -8.65
CA GLY A 19 -11.21 -1.14 -9.34
C GLY A 19 -10.52 0.00 -8.59
N TRP A 20 -11.31 0.87 -7.95
CA TRP A 20 -10.85 1.99 -7.13
C TRP A 20 -9.93 1.58 -5.96
N VAL A 21 -10.09 0.37 -5.40
CA VAL A 21 -9.23 -0.16 -4.32
C VAL A 21 -7.82 -0.37 -4.84
N LYS A 22 -7.69 -0.93 -6.06
CA LYS A 22 -6.41 -1.13 -6.72
C LYS A 22 -5.76 0.22 -7.06
N ASP A 23 -6.55 1.15 -7.58
CA ASP A 23 -6.07 2.47 -7.99
C ASP A 23 -5.60 3.29 -6.78
N SER A 24 -6.33 3.22 -5.66
CA SER A 24 -5.97 3.89 -4.41
C SER A 24 -4.69 3.31 -3.80
N ALA A 25 -4.54 1.98 -3.79
CA ALA A 25 -3.32 1.33 -3.34
C ALA A 25 -2.12 1.68 -4.24
N LEU A 26 -2.32 1.75 -5.55
CA LEU A 26 -1.29 2.15 -6.50
C LEU A 26 -0.85 3.61 -6.27
N LEU A 27 -1.80 4.53 -6.10
CA LEU A 27 -1.49 5.94 -5.81
C LEU A 27 -0.72 6.08 -4.49
N ALA A 28 -1.11 5.35 -3.45
CA ALA A 28 -0.40 5.33 -2.18
C ALA A 28 1.03 4.81 -2.34
N ALA A 29 1.22 3.72 -3.07
CA ALA A 29 2.54 3.15 -3.33
C ALA A 29 3.44 4.09 -4.16
N VAL A 30 2.91 4.71 -5.21
CA VAL A 30 3.65 5.67 -6.06
C VAL A 30 4.05 6.90 -5.26
N THR A 31 3.12 7.46 -4.49
CA THR A 31 3.37 8.65 -3.66
C THR A 31 4.46 8.37 -2.63
N MET A 32 4.39 7.22 -1.94
CA MET A 32 5.40 6.80 -0.97
C MET A 32 6.75 6.51 -1.63
N GLY A 33 6.75 5.89 -2.82
CA GLY A 33 7.98 5.66 -3.59
C GLY A 33 8.69 6.96 -3.97
N ILE A 34 7.94 7.92 -4.53
CA ILE A 34 8.49 9.24 -4.89
C ILE A 34 9.08 9.94 -3.66
N TRP A 35 8.36 9.90 -2.53
CA TRP A 35 8.84 10.51 -1.29
C TRP A 35 10.09 9.80 -0.76
N ALA A 36 10.10 8.47 -0.71
CA ALA A 36 11.25 7.70 -0.26
C ALA A 36 12.49 7.98 -1.12
N THR A 37 12.32 8.00 -2.44
CA THR A 37 13.39 8.36 -3.38
C THR A 37 13.91 9.78 -3.16
N TRP A 38 13.02 10.76 -2.92
CA TRP A 38 13.42 12.12 -2.58
C TRP A 38 14.29 12.12 -1.30
N CYS A 39 13.83 11.46 -0.23
CA CYS A 39 14.58 11.39 1.03
C CYS A 39 15.95 10.72 0.85
N SER A 40 16.03 9.64 0.07
CA SER A 40 17.29 8.98 -0.30
C SER A 40 18.23 9.94 -1.06
N ALA A 41 17.71 10.72 -2.00
CA ALA A 41 18.50 11.72 -2.73
C ALA A 41 19.06 12.82 -1.80
N ILE A 42 18.29 13.29 -0.81
CA ILE A 42 18.77 14.24 0.20
C ILE A 42 19.90 13.64 1.04
N LEU A 43 19.79 12.36 1.43
CA LEU A 43 20.85 11.69 2.21
C LEU A 43 22.13 11.49 1.40
N LEU A 44 22.02 11.38 0.06
CA LEU A 44 23.16 11.21 -0.82
C LEU A 44 23.89 12.53 -1.15
N ILE A 45 23.14 13.60 -1.39
CA ILE A 45 23.69 14.90 -1.85
C ILE A 45 23.93 15.86 -0.67
N GLY A 46 23.17 15.71 0.42
CA GLY A 46 23.05 16.68 1.48
C GLY A 46 21.86 17.63 1.24
N GLY A 47 21.23 18.09 2.32
CA GLY A 47 20.02 18.91 2.26
C GLY A 47 19.20 18.84 3.54
N ARG A 48 17.97 19.37 3.51
CA ARG A 48 17.05 19.34 4.65
C ARG A 48 15.99 18.27 4.45
N LEU A 49 15.90 17.33 5.39
CA LEU A 49 14.83 16.33 5.38
C LEU A 49 13.48 16.98 5.71
N PRO A 50 12.42 16.75 4.89
CA PRO A 50 11.15 17.48 4.99
C PRO A 50 10.32 17.17 6.26
N LEU A 51 10.64 16.10 6.99
CA LEU A 51 9.84 15.61 8.12
C LEU A 51 10.47 15.85 9.50
N LEU A 52 11.81 15.97 9.54
CA LEU A 52 12.57 16.01 10.79
C LEU A 52 13.42 17.27 10.93
N GLU A 53 13.38 18.17 9.94
CA GLU A 53 14.26 19.35 9.80
C GLU A 53 15.77 19.05 9.97
N LEU A 54 16.13 17.76 9.94
CA LEU A 54 17.50 17.30 10.07
C LEU A 54 18.29 17.82 8.87
N GLN A 55 19.27 18.65 9.18
CA GLN A 55 20.15 19.24 8.19
C GLN A 55 21.31 18.27 7.94
N VAL A 56 21.29 17.65 6.78
CA VAL A 56 22.35 16.77 6.30
C VAL A 56 23.41 17.67 5.66
N VAL A 57 24.44 18.03 6.43
CA VAL A 57 25.49 18.99 6.03
C VAL A 57 26.42 18.40 4.96
N LYS A 58 26.65 17.09 4.98
CA LYS A 58 27.33 16.34 3.93
C LYS A 58 26.55 15.06 3.68
N GLY A 59 26.24 14.79 2.41
CA GLY A 59 25.67 13.51 2.01
C GLY A 59 26.62 12.37 2.34
N ASP A 60 26.07 11.26 2.81
CA ASP A 60 26.81 10.06 3.17
C ASP A 60 26.26 8.86 2.38
N ILE A 61 27.14 8.18 1.66
CA ILE A 61 26.81 6.98 0.88
C ILE A 61 26.29 5.88 1.82
N LEU A 62 26.83 5.78 3.03
CA LEU A 62 26.36 4.80 4.00
C LEU A 62 24.93 5.12 4.43
N ALA A 63 24.62 6.38 4.75
CA ALA A 63 23.26 6.82 5.10
C ALA A 63 22.27 6.61 3.94
N PHE A 64 22.69 6.89 2.70
CA PHE A 64 21.91 6.59 1.51
C PHE A 64 21.62 5.08 1.37
N LEU A 65 22.63 4.22 1.50
CA LEU A 65 22.44 2.77 1.41
C LEU A 65 21.56 2.23 2.55
N LEU A 66 21.74 2.75 3.77
CA LEU A 66 20.93 2.37 4.92
C LEU A 66 19.46 2.76 4.70
N MET A 67 19.21 3.95 4.15
CA MET A 67 17.87 4.35 3.75
C MET A 67 17.31 3.47 2.64
N LEU A 68 18.10 3.13 1.62
CA LEU A 68 17.63 2.31 0.49
C LEU A 68 17.30 0.86 0.90
N PHE A 69 18.13 0.25 1.74
CA PHE A 69 17.97 -1.15 2.13
C PHE A 69 17.11 -1.38 3.37
N ILE A 70 16.99 -0.38 4.25
CA ILE A 70 16.24 -0.52 5.51
C ILE A 70 15.08 0.49 5.55
N GLY A 71 15.33 1.75 5.23
CA GLY A 71 14.31 2.80 5.24
C GLY A 71 13.16 2.52 4.26
N GLU A 72 13.46 2.39 2.96
CA GLU A 72 12.47 2.16 1.90
C GLU A 72 11.58 0.93 2.16
N PRO A 73 12.10 -0.26 2.51
CA PRO A 73 11.24 -1.39 2.81
C PRO A 73 10.38 -1.18 4.07
N ILE A 74 10.87 -0.46 5.08
CA ILE A 74 10.04 -0.08 6.25
C ILE A 74 8.90 0.83 5.81
N PHE A 75 9.15 1.85 4.99
CA PHE A 75 8.11 2.75 4.50
C PHE A 75 7.09 2.04 3.61
N ILE A 76 7.53 1.17 2.70
CA ILE A 76 6.64 0.38 1.85
C ILE A 76 5.78 -0.56 2.71
N THR A 77 6.38 -1.18 3.72
CA THR A 77 5.67 -2.05 4.66
C THR A 77 4.62 -1.26 5.43
N LEU A 78 4.97 -0.11 6.02
CA LEU A 78 4.02 0.75 6.72
C LEU A 78 2.90 1.22 5.79
N ALA A 79 3.22 1.67 4.58
CA ALA A 79 2.23 2.08 3.59
C ALA A 79 1.28 0.93 3.24
N TYR A 80 1.80 -0.29 3.08
CA TYR A 80 0.99 -1.49 2.89
C TYR A 80 0.05 -1.73 4.07
N TRP A 81 0.56 -1.70 5.30
CA TRP A 81 -0.25 -1.88 6.51
C TRP A 81 -1.32 -0.79 6.66
N THR A 82 -0.98 0.47 6.45
CA THR A 82 -1.94 1.59 6.50
C THR A 82 -3.02 1.43 5.44
N THR A 83 -2.64 1.08 4.21
CA THR A 83 -3.59 0.84 3.12
C THR A 83 -4.51 -0.34 3.43
N MET A 84 -3.96 -1.42 3.98
CA MET A 84 -4.74 -2.59 4.39
C MET A 84 -5.71 -2.25 5.54
N LEU A 85 -5.24 -1.55 6.58
CA LEU A 85 -6.06 -1.14 7.73
C LEU A 85 -7.19 -0.20 7.34
N ILE A 86 -7.04 0.60 6.28
CA ILE A 86 -8.08 1.50 5.78
C ILE A 86 -9.03 0.78 4.81
N LEU A 87 -8.50 0.07 3.82
CA LEU A 87 -9.32 -0.51 2.74
C LEU A 87 -10.09 -1.76 3.21
N LEU A 88 -9.56 -2.54 4.13
CA LEU A 88 -10.19 -3.76 4.63
C LEU A 88 -11.53 -3.48 5.35
N PRO A 89 -11.63 -2.55 6.31
CA PRO A 89 -12.93 -2.21 6.91
C PRO A 89 -13.90 -1.58 5.90
N ILE A 90 -13.42 -0.73 4.98
CA ILE A 90 -14.28 -0.09 3.96
C ILE A 90 -14.88 -1.16 3.02
N THR A 91 -14.07 -2.10 2.58
CA THR A 91 -14.53 -3.20 1.71
C THR A 91 -15.50 -4.14 2.44
N LEU A 92 -15.29 -4.43 3.72
CA LEU A 92 -16.23 -5.19 4.54
C LEU A 92 -17.56 -4.46 4.73
N LEU A 93 -17.55 -3.16 5.03
CA LEU A 93 -18.76 -2.35 5.19
C LEU A 93 -19.57 -2.24 3.90
N THR A 94 -18.90 -2.09 2.76
CA THR A 94 -19.55 -2.02 1.44
C THR A 94 -20.12 -3.36 1.01
N ALA A 95 -19.41 -4.47 1.25
CA ALA A 95 -19.90 -5.82 1.00
C ALA A 95 -21.09 -6.19 1.91
N GLY A 96 -21.04 -5.83 3.20
CA GLY A 96 -22.13 -6.04 4.15
C GLY A 96 -23.41 -5.27 3.76
N ARG A 97 -23.26 -4.03 3.26
CA ARG A 97 -24.39 -3.24 2.73
C ARG A 97 -25.01 -3.85 1.46
N ALA A 98 -24.21 -4.43 0.57
CA ALA A 98 -24.70 -5.07 -0.64
C ALA A 98 -25.53 -6.32 -0.33
N ARG A 99 -25.08 -7.12 0.65
CA ARG A 99 -25.78 -8.35 1.09
C ARG A 99 -27.12 -8.08 1.78
N ASN A 100 -27.26 -6.97 2.50
CA ASN A 100 -28.50 -6.63 3.22
C ASN A 100 -29.60 -6.03 2.31
N ARG A 101 -29.30 -5.77 1.03
CA ARG A 101 -30.26 -5.22 0.05
C ARG A 101 -30.80 -6.27 -0.94
N SER A 102 -30.34 -7.52 -0.88
CA SER A 102 -30.84 -8.65 -1.66
C SER A 102 -31.78 -9.52 -0.83
#